data_AF-A0AAV9HW58-F1
#
_entry.id   AF-A0AAV9HW58-F1
#
_cell.length_a   1.000
_cell.length_b   1.000
_cell.length_c   1.000
_cell.angle_alpha   90.00
_cell.angle_beta   90.00
_cell.angle_gamma   90.00
#
_symmetry.space_group_name_H-M   'P 1'
#
loop_
_entity.id
_entity.type
_entity.pdbx_description
1 polymer ?
#
loop_
_entity_poly.entity_id
_entity_poly.type
_entity_poly.pdbx_seq_one_letter_code
_entity_poly.pdbx_strand_id
1 'polypeptide(L)'
;MAGSPPLPSPPSSFLLLLLSTGNPATAHPTASSDNILAVRADGYCDTPYTRYIAPNSWRISYPSLSGSSGNNCIMNVGARGSGVKSVQEAINRCYGGNLDADSKYGELTKKEVKKVQQKIGVAQDGIWGPKTGAKMKFWGTLNRPDRPDLPASHGCVSLS
;
A
#
# COMPACT_ATOMS: atom_id res chain seq x y z
N MET A 1 19.68 59.21 -24.52
CA MET A 1 18.40 58.74 -23.94
C MET A 1 18.66 58.45 -22.47
N ALA A 2 18.50 59.45 -21.62
CA ALA A 2 18.68 59.37 -20.17
C ALA A 2 17.53 60.15 -19.53
N GLY A 3 16.81 59.53 -18.59
CA GLY A 3 15.70 60.13 -17.85
C GLY A 3 15.44 59.37 -16.55
N SER A 4 15.68 60.03 -15.42
CA SER A 4 15.33 59.66 -14.03
C SER A 4 13.90 60.17 -13.70
N PRO A 5 13.26 60.04 -12.49
CA PRO A 5 13.63 59.44 -11.19
C PRO A 5 12.46 58.59 -10.54
N PRO A 6 12.10 58.59 -9.22
CA PRO A 6 11.98 57.37 -8.36
C PRO A 6 10.58 57.04 -7.73
N LEU A 7 10.48 55.84 -7.11
CA LEU A 7 9.67 55.32 -5.96
C LEU A 7 8.25 55.87 -5.62
N PRO A 8 7.33 55.00 -5.13
CA PRO A 8 7.14 54.92 -3.67
C PRO A 8 7.09 53.50 -3.07
N SER A 9 7.54 53.40 -1.81
CA SER A 9 7.55 52.23 -0.92
C SER A 9 6.43 52.33 0.17
N PRO A 10 6.40 51.47 1.22
CA PRO A 10 5.41 50.43 1.53
C PRO A 10 4.43 50.80 2.69
N PRO A 11 3.72 49.82 3.30
CA PRO A 11 4.00 49.55 4.72
C PRO A 11 4.17 48.04 4.98
N SER A 12 5.31 47.60 5.51
CA SER A 12 5.68 47.54 6.95
C SER A 12 5.05 46.36 7.70
N SER A 13 5.90 45.33 7.84
CA SER A 13 6.13 44.58 9.08
C SER A 13 5.01 43.71 9.65
N PHE A 14 5.18 42.38 9.55
CA PHE A 14 5.37 41.60 10.77
C PHE A 14 6.37 40.47 10.53
N LEU A 15 7.50 40.58 11.22
CA LEU A 15 8.53 39.58 11.36
C LEU A 15 7.99 38.44 12.24
N LEU A 16 7.98 37.20 11.76
CA LEU A 16 8.23 36.07 12.64
C LEU A 16 8.95 34.94 11.91
N LEU A 17 10.23 34.82 12.25
CA LEU A 17 11.12 33.73 11.92
C LEU A 17 10.67 32.51 12.75
N LEU A 18 10.29 31.40 12.11
CA LEU A 18 10.43 30.08 12.71
C LEU A 18 11.02 29.14 11.66
N LEU A 19 12.25 28.71 11.94
CA LEU A 19 12.95 27.66 11.23
C LEU A 19 12.06 26.42 11.21
N SER A 20 11.65 25.97 10.02
CA SER A 20 11.11 24.63 9.84
C SER A 20 12.10 23.88 8.96
N THR A 21 12.95 23.09 9.59
CA THR A 21 13.68 22.01 8.93
C THR A 21 12.65 21.08 8.29
N GLY A 22 12.35 21.33 7.01
CA GLY A 22 11.54 20.42 6.21
C GLY A 22 12.37 19.20 5.84
N ASN A 23 12.09 18.08 6.50
CA ASN A 23 12.61 16.76 6.15
C ASN A 23 12.54 16.49 4.62
N PRO A 24 13.59 15.91 4.01
CA PRO A 24 13.48 15.38 2.64
C PRO A 24 12.75 14.03 2.68
N ALA A 25 11.43 14.04 2.74
CA ALA A 25 10.63 12.84 2.50
C ALA A 25 10.31 12.76 0.99
N THR A 26 11.24 12.12 0.28
CA THR A 26 11.05 11.32 -0.94
C THR A 26 9.80 11.63 -1.77
N ALA A 27 9.95 12.49 -2.78
CA ALA A 27 8.99 12.61 -3.87
C ALA A 27 8.88 11.25 -4.60
N HIS A 28 7.75 10.55 -4.47
CA HIS A 28 7.39 9.46 -5.37
C HIS A 28 6.97 10.04 -6.72
N PRO A 29 7.36 9.45 -7.86
CA PRO A 29 7.02 9.99 -9.17
C PRO A 29 5.51 9.99 -9.36
N THR A 30 4.95 11.20 -9.49
CA THR A 30 3.60 11.44 -9.97
C THR A 30 3.47 10.89 -11.39
N ALA A 31 2.43 10.06 -11.57
CA ALA A 31 1.86 9.54 -12.81
C ALA A 31 2.49 10.05 -14.13
N SER A 32 3.18 9.16 -14.85
CA SER A 32 3.34 9.29 -16.30
C SER A 32 2.00 8.94 -16.95
N SER A 33 1.49 9.89 -17.71
CA SER A 33 0.16 9.94 -18.31
C SER A 33 0.11 9.15 -19.59
N ASP A 34 -0.58 8.01 -19.61
CA ASP A 34 -1.24 7.49 -20.79
C ASP A 34 -2.48 6.67 -20.38
N ASN A 35 -3.63 7.27 -20.65
CA ASN A 35 -4.97 6.68 -20.78
C ASN A 35 -5.34 5.44 -19.93
N ILE A 36 -5.72 5.65 -18.66
CA ILE A 36 -6.56 4.72 -17.89
C ILE A 36 -7.62 5.55 -17.15
N LEU A 37 -8.70 5.88 -17.85
CA LEU A 37 -9.89 6.45 -17.24
C LEU A 37 -10.50 5.39 -16.29
N ALA A 38 -10.64 5.76 -15.01
CA ALA A 38 -11.35 5.06 -13.92
C ALA A 38 -10.59 4.10 -12.95
N VAL A 39 -9.33 4.36 -12.57
CA VAL A 39 -8.68 3.67 -11.43
C VAL A 39 -8.02 4.63 -10.40
N ARG A 40 -8.26 5.95 -10.48
CA ARG A 40 -7.53 6.96 -9.69
C ARG A 40 -8.40 7.86 -8.81
N ALA A 41 -9.29 7.28 -8.01
CA ALA A 41 -9.94 8.03 -6.93
C ALA A 41 -9.49 7.60 -5.52
N ASP A 42 -9.11 6.33 -5.30
CA ASP A 42 -8.77 5.82 -3.95
C ASP A 42 -7.27 5.56 -3.70
N GLY A 43 -6.41 5.80 -4.69
CA GLY A 43 -4.98 5.47 -4.59
C GLY A 43 -4.69 3.96 -4.72
N TYR A 44 -3.54 3.62 -5.29
CA TYR A 44 -3.09 2.23 -5.35
C TYR A 44 -2.48 1.83 -4.01
N CYS A 45 -2.71 0.61 -3.54
CA CYS A 45 -2.02 0.11 -2.35
C CYS A 45 -0.53 -0.12 -2.65
N ASP A 46 0.30 0.90 -2.47
CA ASP A 46 1.72 0.89 -2.82
C ASP A 46 2.62 0.41 -1.66
N THR A 47 2.13 0.56 -0.41
CA THR A 47 2.88 0.22 0.80
C THR A 47 2.26 -0.95 1.58
N PRO A 48 3.07 -1.82 2.21
CA PRO A 48 2.58 -2.81 3.14
C PRO A 48 2.38 -2.15 4.50
N TYR A 49 1.22 -2.32 5.10
CA TYR A 49 1.02 -2.07 6.51
C TYR A 49 1.17 -3.38 7.28
N THR A 50 2.01 -3.34 8.32
CA THR A 50 2.21 -4.50 9.19
C THR A 50 1.35 -4.34 10.44
N ARG A 51 0.49 -5.33 10.70
CA ARG A 51 -0.36 -5.35 11.89
C ARG A 51 -0.08 -6.57 12.76
N TYR A 52 -0.24 -6.39 14.06
CA TYR A 52 -0.25 -7.45 15.05
C TYR A 52 -1.70 -7.85 15.39
N ILE A 53 -2.07 -9.12 15.24
CA ILE A 53 -3.45 -9.60 15.48
C ILE A 53 -3.50 -10.55 16.68
N ALA A 54 -4.29 -10.16 17.71
CA ALA A 54 -4.47 -10.80 19.03
C ALA A 54 -3.16 -11.01 19.83
N PRO A 55 -3.18 -11.07 21.18
CA PRO A 55 -2.15 -10.45 22.03
C PRO A 55 -0.73 -10.75 21.52
N ASN A 56 -0.24 -9.78 20.72
CA ASN A 56 1.09 -9.62 20.16
C ASN A 56 1.72 -10.83 19.44
N SER A 57 0.88 -11.74 18.93
CA SER A 57 1.36 -13.03 18.44
C SER A 57 1.60 -13.04 16.94
N TRP A 58 0.65 -12.62 16.09
CA TRP A 58 0.82 -12.72 14.63
C TRP A 58 1.21 -11.41 13.98
N ARG A 59 2.37 -11.36 13.31
CA ARG A 59 2.79 -10.26 12.46
C ARG A 59 2.38 -10.54 11.02
N ILE A 60 1.49 -9.73 10.48
CA ILE A 60 0.94 -9.88 9.13
C ILE A 60 1.23 -8.63 8.32
N SER A 61 1.63 -8.80 7.06
CA SER A 61 1.80 -7.73 6.09
C SER A 61 0.63 -7.71 5.12
N TYR A 62 -0.09 -6.59 5.03
CA TYR A 62 -1.17 -6.42 4.06
C TYR A 62 -1.04 -5.09 3.30
N PRO A 63 -1.50 -5.03 2.04
CA PRO A 63 -1.50 -3.80 1.24
C PRO A 63 -2.32 -2.68 1.88
N SER A 64 -1.73 -1.48 1.93
CA SER A 64 -2.32 -0.24 2.42
C SER A 64 -1.90 0.94 1.54
N LEU A 65 -2.59 2.07 1.70
CA LEU A 65 -2.18 3.34 1.11
C LEU A 65 -1.00 3.92 1.87
N SER A 66 -0.05 4.49 1.15
CA SER A 66 0.99 5.33 1.75
C SER A 66 0.37 6.39 2.69
N GLY A 67 0.82 6.41 3.95
CA GLY A 67 0.33 7.32 4.98
C GLY A 67 -0.99 6.91 5.67
N SER A 68 -1.52 5.71 5.38
CA SER A 68 -2.72 5.17 6.05
C SER A 68 -2.49 3.76 6.59
N SER A 69 -3.20 3.41 7.66
CA SER A 69 -3.29 2.05 8.21
C SER A 69 -4.48 1.26 7.66
N GLY A 70 -5.31 1.92 6.85
CA GLY A 70 -6.52 1.36 6.26
C GLY A 70 -6.24 0.58 4.98
N ASN A 71 -6.78 -0.63 4.89
CA ASN A 71 -6.84 -1.45 3.68
C ASN A 71 -7.94 -0.99 2.69
N ASN A 72 -8.36 0.29 2.76
CA ASN A 72 -9.42 0.85 1.91
C ASN A 72 -8.86 1.35 0.57
N CYS A 73 -8.13 0.48 -0.13
CA CYS A 73 -7.47 0.80 -1.38
C CYS A 73 -7.65 -0.30 -2.39
N ILE A 74 -7.40 0.05 -3.65
CA ILE A 74 -7.59 -0.86 -4.78
C ILE A 74 -6.25 -1.15 -5.47
N MET A 75 -6.12 -2.36 -6.01
CA MET A 75 -5.04 -2.76 -6.89
C MET A 75 -5.61 -3.51 -8.08
N ASN A 76 -5.15 -3.13 -9.27
CA ASN A 76 -5.49 -3.74 -10.53
C ASN A 76 -4.23 -3.76 -11.40
N VAL A 77 -4.35 -4.28 -12.63
CA VAL A 77 -3.26 -4.35 -13.60
C VAL A 77 -2.59 -2.99 -13.76
N GLY A 78 -1.26 -2.99 -13.61
CA GLY A 78 -0.43 -1.79 -13.60
C GLY A 78 -0.07 -1.29 -12.19
N ALA A 79 -0.74 -1.77 -11.14
CA ALA A 79 -0.34 -1.47 -9.76
C ALA A 79 1.06 -2.03 -9.46
N ARG A 80 1.83 -1.29 -8.66
CA ARG A 80 3.19 -1.68 -8.26
C ARG A 80 3.44 -1.33 -6.81
N GLY A 81 4.38 -2.03 -6.21
CA GLY A 81 4.86 -1.76 -4.87
C GLY A 81 4.77 -2.95 -3.94
N SER A 82 5.30 -2.78 -2.75
CA SER A 82 5.39 -3.84 -1.75
C SER A 82 4.02 -4.33 -1.26
N GLY A 83 2.96 -3.53 -1.36
CA GLY A 83 1.58 -4.00 -1.11
C GLY A 83 1.14 -5.09 -2.08
N VAL A 84 1.50 -4.96 -3.38
CA VAL A 84 1.24 -5.99 -4.39
C VAL A 84 1.97 -7.28 -4.05
N LYS A 85 3.22 -7.16 -3.60
CA LYS A 85 4.03 -8.32 -3.19
C LYS A 85 3.37 -9.11 -2.06
N SER A 86 2.85 -8.44 -1.03
CA SER A 86 2.14 -9.10 0.07
C SER A 86 0.92 -9.89 -0.41
N VAL A 87 0.19 -9.38 -1.41
CA VAL A 87 -0.93 -10.12 -2.02
C VAL A 87 -0.43 -11.33 -2.82
N GLN A 88 0.61 -11.17 -3.63
CA GLN A 88 1.20 -12.29 -4.40
C GLN A 88 1.70 -13.40 -3.47
N GLU A 89 2.39 -13.05 -2.39
CA GLU A 89 2.84 -14.01 -1.37
C GLU A 89 1.67 -14.71 -0.70
N ALA A 90 0.63 -13.97 -0.31
CA ALA A 90 -0.56 -14.55 0.29
C ALA A 90 -1.30 -15.50 -0.67
N ILE A 91 -1.40 -15.15 -1.96
CA ILE A 91 -1.96 -16.02 -3.00
C ILE A 91 -1.18 -17.34 -3.07
N ASN A 92 0.15 -17.27 -3.16
CA ASN A 92 1.00 -18.47 -3.26
C ASN A 92 0.91 -19.35 -2.01
N ARG A 93 1.01 -18.75 -0.82
CA ARG A 93 1.11 -19.47 0.45
C ARG A 93 -0.24 -19.96 0.98
N CYS A 94 -1.29 -19.17 0.82
CA CYS A 94 -2.60 -19.42 1.44
C CYS A 94 -3.65 -19.95 0.48
N TYR A 95 -3.46 -19.75 -0.83
CA TYR A 95 -4.43 -20.15 -1.84
C TYR A 95 -3.87 -21.07 -2.91
N GLY A 96 -2.57 -21.40 -2.84
CA GLY A 96 -1.89 -22.33 -3.74
C GLY A 96 -1.68 -21.75 -5.15
N GLY A 97 -1.55 -20.43 -5.27
CA GLY A 97 -1.18 -19.81 -6.54
C GLY A 97 0.28 -20.04 -6.91
N ASN A 98 0.61 -19.71 -8.17
CA ASN A 98 1.96 -19.80 -8.71
C ASN A 98 2.31 -18.47 -9.40
N LEU A 99 2.52 -17.45 -8.59
CA LEU A 99 2.92 -16.11 -9.03
C LEU A 99 4.37 -15.83 -8.65
N ASP A 100 5.06 -15.06 -9.47
CA ASP A 100 6.25 -14.35 -9.04
C ASP A 100 5.85 -13.20 -8.11
N ALA A 101 6.44 -13.13 -6.92
CA ALA A 101 6.23 -12.05 -5.96
C ALA A 101 7.10 -10.82 -6.32
N ASP A 102 6.90 -10.30 -7.54
CA ASP A 102 7.72 -9.29 -8.20
C ASP A 102 7.26 -7.84 -7.92
N SER A 103 6.28 -7.66 -7.03
CA SER A 103 5.69 -6.35 -6.70
C SER A 103 4.96 -5.68 -7.86
N LYS A 104 4.58 -6.43 -8.91
CA LYS A 104 3.83 -5.92 -10.06
C LYS A 104 2.52 -6.66 -10.24
N TYR A 105 1.45 -5.89 -10.34
CA TYR A 105 0.14 -6.44 -10.60
C TYR A 105 -0.03 -6.60 -12.11
N GLY A 106 0.31 -7.77 -12.63
CA GLY A 106 0.13 -8.13 -14.04
C GLY A 106 -1.15 -8.94 -14.30
N GLU A 107 -1.34 -9.38 -15.55
CA GLU A 107 -2.47 -10.23 -15.94
C GLU A 107 -2.49 -11.58 -15.20
N LEU A 108 -1.32 -12.15 -14.90
CA LEU A 108 -1.22 -13.35 -14.08
C LEU A 108 -1.72 -13.10 -12.65
N THR A 109 -1.31 -12.00 -12.03
CA THR A 109 -1.79 -11.59 -10.70
C THR A 109 -3.31 -11.39 -10.71
N LYS A 110 -3.86 -10.72 -11.72
CA LYS A 110 -5.31 -10.55 -11.91
C LYS A 110 -6.04 -11.89 -11.97
N LYS A 111 -5.53 -12.83 -12.77
CA LYS A 111 -6.11 -14.16 -12.94
C LYS A 111 -6.15 -14.93 -11.62
N GLU A 112 -5.07 -14.91 -10.85
CA GLU A 112 -5.04 -15.59 -9.55
C GLU A 112 -5.91 -14.88 -8.50
N VAL A 113 -5.99 -13.55 -8.53
CA VAL A 113 -6.92 -12.81 -7.67
C VAL A 113 -8.36 -13.21 -7.97
N LYS A 114 -8.76 -13.40 -9.24
CA LYS A 114 -10.11 -13.92 -9.58
C LYS A 114 -10.38 -15.28 -8.94
N LYS A 115 -9.40 -16.19 -8.95
CA LYS A 115 -9.54 -17.50 -8.29
C LYS A 115 -9.68 -17.36 -6.78
N VAL A 116 -8.92 -16.48 -6.15
CA VAL A 116 -9.07 -16.19 -4.72
C VAL A 116 -10.45 -15.62 -4.42
N GLN A 117 -10.91 -14.65 -5.22
CA GLN A 117 -12.24 -14.04 -5.10
C GLN A 117 -13.36 -15.08 -5.20
N GLN A 118 -13.21 -16.04 -6.13
CA GLN A 118 -14.11 -17.18 -6.24
C GLN A 118 -14.11 -18.02 -4.96
N LYS A 119 -12.92 -18.36 -4.42
CA LYS A 119 -12.78 -19.17 -3.19
C LYS A 119 -13.36 -18.49 -1.95
N ILE A 120 -13.26 -17.17 -1.84
CA ILE A 120 -13.73 -16.40 -0.66
C ILE A 120 -15.16 -15.85 -0.83
N GLY A 121 -15.82 -16.12 -1.96
CA GLY A 121 -17.20 -15.70 -2.22
C GLY A 121 -17.37 -14.18 -2.32
N VAL A 122 -16.58 -13.53 -3.18
CA VAL A 122 -16.76 -12.12 -3.58
C VAL A 122 -16.80 -12.00 -5.10
N ALA A 123 -17.05 -10.79 -5.61
CA ALA A 123 -17.02 -10.51 -7.04
C ALA A 123 -15.66 -10.92 -7.66
N GLN A 124 -15.70 -11.65 -8.77
CA GLN A 124 -14.52 -12.17 -9.47
C GLN A 124 -14.03 -11.20 -10.56
N ASP A 125 -13.91 -9.93 -10.19
CA ASP A 125 -13.51 -8.86 -11.10
C ASP A 125 -11.99 -8.86 -11.37
N GLY A 126 -11.20 -9.53 -10.53
CA GLY A 126 -9.74 -9.51 -10.59
C GLY A 126 -9.15 -8.20 -10.08
N ILE A 127 -9.92 -7.42 -9.35
CA ILE A 127 -9.49 -6.20 -8.69
C ILE A 127 -9.35 -6.51 -7.20
N TRP A 128 -8.15 -6.35 -6.69
CA TRP A 128 -7.97 -6.43 -5.24
C TRP A 128 -8.49 -5.13 -4.62
N GLY A 129 -9.44 -5.22 -3.71
CA GLY A 129 -10.05 -4.06 -3.06
C GLY A 129 -10.50 -4.40 -1.64
N PRO A 130 -11.18 -3.47 -0.93
CA PRO A 130 -11.49 -3.62 0.49
C PRO A 130 -12.29 -4.89 0.81
N LYS A 131 -13.25 -5.24 -0.06
CA LYS A 131 -14.06 -6.47 0.05
C LYS A 131 -13.21 -7.74 -0.08
N THR A 132 -12.27 -7.74 -1.02
CA THR A 132 -11.31 -8.85 -1.22
C THR A 132 -10.36 -8.94 -0.02
N GLY A 133 -9.76 -7.81 0.37
CA GLY A 133 -8.81 -7.73 1.47
C GLY A 133 -9.39 -8.09 2.84
N ALA A 134 -10.65 -7.75 3.10
CA ALA A 134 -11.31 -8.08 4.36
C ALA A 134 -11.55 -9.59 4.54
N LYS A 135 -11.75 -10.34 3.44
CA LYS A 135 -12.03 -11.77 3.48
C LYS A 135 -10.80 -12.65 3.19
N MET A 136 -9.77 -12.08 2.56
CA MET A 136 -8.56 -12.80 2.21
C MET A 136 -7.71 -13.07 3.46
N LYS A 137 -7.05 -14.24 3.49
CA LYS A 137 -6.01 -14.58 4.45
C LYS A 137 -4.66 -14.13 3.92
N PHE A 138 -3.84 -13.58 4.80
CA PHE A 138 -2.48 -13.16 4.52
C PHE A 138 -1.48 -14.09 5.19
N TRP A 139 -0.29 -14.17 4.61
CA TRP A 139 0.81 -14.90 5.22
C TRP A 139 1.36 -14.10 6.41
N GLY A 140 1.30 -14.69 7.60
CA GLY A 140 1.76 -14.10 8.84
C GLY A 140 2.83 -14.95 9.51
N THR A 141 3.64 -14.31 10.33
CA THR A 141 4.62 -14.95 11.22
C THR A 141 4.14 -14.80 12.66
N LEU A 142 4.02 -15.91 13.37
CA LEU A 142 3.80 -15.92 14.80
C LEU A 142 5.12 -15.62 15.52
N ASN A 143 5.16 -14.52 16.25
CA ASN A 143 6.21 -14.19 17.20
C ASN A 143 5.82 -14.70 18.58
N ARG A 144 6.65 -15.57 19.18
CA ARG A 144 6.48 -16.08 20.54
C ARG A 144 7.55 -15.49 21.45
N PRO A 145 7.35 -14.29 22.01
CA PRO A 145 8.35 -13.67 22.89
C PRO A 145 8.60 -14.50 24.17
N ASP A 146 7.64 -15.32 24.58
CA ASP A 146 7.74 -16.27 25.69
C ASP A 146 8.61 -17.50 25.39
N ARG A 147 8.85 -17.82 24.11
CA ARG A 147 9.54 -19.03 23.63
C ARG A 147 10.50 -18.70 22.46
N PRO A 148 11.59 -17.96 22.71
CA PRO A 148 12.54 -17.54 21.66
C PRO A 148 13.37 -18.70 21.08
N ASP A 149 13.39 -19.85 21.73
CA ASP A 149 14.07 -21.08 21.31
C ASP A 149 13.33 -21.83 20.19
N LEU A 150 12.03 -21.56 20.01
CA LEU A 150 11.23 -22.22 18.97
C LEU A 150 11.37 -21.51 17.62
N PRO A 151 11.39 -22.27 16.51
CA PRO A 151 11.35 -21.67 15.18
C PRO A 151 10.06 -20.85 15.00
N ALA A 152 10.18 -19.73 14.29
CA ALA A 152 9.03 -18.90 13.99
C ALA A 152 7.98 -19.71 13.21
N SER A 153 6.80 -19.87 13.79
CA SER A 153 5.69 -20.52 13.08
C SER A 153 5.06 -19.53 12.11
N HIS A 154 4.69 -20.02 10.94
CA HIS A 154 4.04 -19.20 9.91
C HIS A 154 2.69 -19.80 9.55
N GLY A 155 1.78 -18.96 9.07
CA GLY A 155 0.41 -19.39 8.82
C GLY A 155 -0.41 -18.35 8.08
N CYS A 156 -1.56 -18.80 7.61
CA CYS A 156 -2.52 -17.98 6.89
C CYS A 156 -3.55 -17.41 7.85
N VAL A 157 -3.54 -16.09 8.02
CA VAL A 157 -4.31 -15.39 9.05
C VAL A 157 -5.17 -14.30 8.41
N SER A 158 -6.42 -14.17 8.86
CA SER A 158 -7.35 -13.13 8.39
C SER A 158 -7.13 -11.82 9.17
N LEU A 159 -7.56 -10.69 8.59
CA LEU A 159 -7.48 -9.37 9.27
C LEU A 159 -8.56 -9.13 10.33
N SER A 160 -9.60 -9.99 10.35
CA SER A 160 -10.80 -9.92 11.18
C SER A 160 -10.62 -10.54 12.56
#